data_AF-A0A6G0W2R3-F1
#
_entry.id   AF-A0A6G0W2R3-F1
#
_cell.length_a   1.000
_cell.length_b   1.000
_cell.length_c   1.000
_cell.angle_alpha   90.00
_cell.angle_beta   90.00
_cell.angle_gamma   90.00
#
_symmetry.space_group_name_H-M   'P 1'
#
loop_
_entity.id
_entity.type
_entity.pdbx_description
1 polymer ?
#
loop_
_entity_poly.entity_id
_entity_poly.type
_entity_poly.pdbx_seq_one_letter_code
_entity_poly.pdbx_strand_id
1 'polypeptide(L)'
;MKVRFASQVFSATVAAGMRTCIKCNTLPIAADTTVNFIDNMDKLFDILNSKPKADGKEFNLPFKNNPKQKNHLIIMLNIFKNMRVIETKSVNGITTNVDVKQRIKLINGWQITIKSLLQLWDDIQKPQYFLCTNRLNQDCL
;
A
#
# COMPACT_ATOMS: atom_id res chain seq x y z
N MET A 1 -7.15 17.00 -7.14
CA MET A 1 -5.92 16.27 -6.73
C MET A 1 -5.64 15.16 -7.75
N LYS A 2 -4.40 14.94 -8.23
CA LYS A 2 -4.11 13.97 -9.31
C LYS A 2 -3.69 12.59 -8.76
N VAL A 3 -4.62 11.89 -8.10
CA VAL A 3 -4.38 10.54 -7.51
C VAL A 3 -3.90 9.53 -8.55
N ARG A 4 -4.34 9.68 -9.81
CA ARG A 4 -3.91 8.87 -10.95
C ARG A 4 -2.39 8.74 -11.09
N PHE A 5 -1.63 9.82 -10.89
CA PHE A 5 -0.17 9.73 -11.04
C PHE A 5 0.46 8.91 -9.94
N ALA A 6 -0.01 9.07 -8.69
CA ALA A 6 0.46 8.25 -7.57
C ALA A 6 0.12 6.76 -7.79
N SER A 7 -1.10 6.44 -8.24
CA SER A 7 -1.49 5.05 -8.50
C SER A 7 -0.74 4.43 -9.69
N GLN A 8 -0.37 5.22 -10.70
CA GLN A 8 0.47 4.74 -11.80
C GLN A 8 1.91 4.40 -11.34
N VAL A 9 2.49 5.24 -10.47
CA VAL A 9 3.82 4.98 -9.90
C VAL A 9 3.80 3.73 -9.03
N PHE A 10 2.80 3.59 -8.16
CA PHE A 10 2.64 2.43 -7.29
C PHE A 10 1.79 1.33 -7.93
N SER A 11 2.16 0.90 -9.15
CA SER A 11 1.40 -0.11 -9.89
C SER A 11 2.13 -1.44 -10.05
N ALA A 12 1.36 -2.52 -10.19
CA ALA A 12 1.89 -3.85 -10.51
C ALA A 12 2.74 -3.87 -11.81
N THR A 13 2.40 -3.04 -12.81
CA THR A 13 3.15 -2.97 -14.07
C THR A 13 4.51 -2.28 -13.88
N VAL A 14 4.59 -1.23 -13.05
CA VAL A 14 5.88 -0.63 -12.66
C VAL A 14 6.75 -1.65 -11.92
N ALA A 15 6.18 -2.37 -10.94
CA ALA A 15 6.91 -3.43 -10.24
C ALA A 15 7.42 -4.50 -11.21
N ALA A 16 6.59 -4.99 -12.14
CA ALA A 16 6.99 -5.96 -13.15
C ALA A 16 8.11 -5.44 -14.07
N GLY A 17 8.00 -4.20 -14.54
CA GLY A 17 9.02 -3.56 -15.37
C GLY A 17 10.36 -3.44 -14.64
N MET A 18 10.35 -3.00 -13.37
CA MET A 18 11.56 -2.93 -12.56
C MET A 18 12.18 -4.32 -12.33
N ARG A 19 11.37 -5.37 -12.07
CA ARG A 19 11.88 -6.75 -11.97
C ARG A 19 12.56 -7.20 -13.26
N THR A 20 12.01 -6.86 -14.42
CA THR A 20 12.64 -7.13 -15.71
C THR A 20 13.98 -6.41 -15.83
N CYS A 21 14.03 -5.11 -15.49
CA CYS A 21 15.29 -4.35 -15.50
C CYS A 21 16.35 -4.93 -14.55
N ILE A 22 15.95 -5.45 -13.38
CA ILE A 22 16.85 -6.16 -12.46
C ILE A 22 17.38 -7.44 -13.12
N LYS A 23 16.50 -8.26 -13.71
CA LYS A 23 16.90 -9.49 -14.42
C LYS A 23 17.81 -9.23 -15.62
N CYS A 24 17.63 -8.10 -16.29
CA CYS A 24 18.47 -7.65 -17.40
C CYS A 24 19.73 -6.88 -16.93
N ASN A 25 20.02 -6.84 -15.62
CA ASN A 25 21.16 -6.13 -15.01
C ASN A 25 21.21 -4.62 -15.32
N THR A 26 20.08 -4.01 -15.69
CA THR A 26 19.94 -2.55 -15.89
C THR A 26 19.66 -1.83 -14.56
N LEU A 27 19.06 -2.54 -13.60
CA LEU A 27 18.93 -2.08 -12.22
C LEU A 27 19.71 -3.01 -11.27
N PRO A 28 20.28 -2.47 -10.18
CA PRO A 28 20.95 -3.29 -9.19
C PRO A 28 19.94 -4.18 -8.46
N ILE A 29 20.39 -5.36 -8.00
CA ILE A 29 19.55 -6.30 -7.22
C ILE A 29 18.96 -5.65 -5.96
N ALA A 30 19.65 -4.66 -5.37
CA ALA A 30 19.17 -3.89 -4.23
C ALA A 30 17.84 -3.17 -4.50
N ALA A 31 17.51 -2.87 -5.77
CA ALA A 31 16.24 -2.27 -6.18
C ALA A 31 15.04 -3.20 -5.92
N ASP A 32 15.25 -4.51 -5.73
CA ASP A 32 14.16 -5.46 -5.44
C ASP A 32 13.38 -5.08 -4.17
N THR A 33 14.06 -4.47 -3.19
CA THR A 33 13.41 -3.94 -1.98
C THR A 33 12.35 -2.87 -2.34
N THR A 34 12.68 -1.96 -3.25
CA THR A 34 11.75 -0.92 -3.74
C THR A 34 10.62 -1.53 -4.56
N VAL A 35 10.92 -2.49 -5.42
CA VAL A 35 9.92 -3.23 -6.20
C VAL A 35 8.90 -3.89 -5.28
N ASN A 36 9.37 -4.59 -4.25
CA ASN A 36 8.49 -5.27 -3.30
C ASN A 36 7.64 -4.27 -2.51
N PHE A 37 8.17 -3.08 -2.17
CA PHE A 37 7.36 -2.03 -1.58
C PHE A 37 6.26 -1.52 -2.54
N ILE A 38 6.59 -1.29 -3.82
CA ILE A 38 5.63 -0.85 -4.84
C ILE A 38 4.50 -1.88 -5.01
N ASP A 39 4.86 -3.15 -5.16
CA ASP A 39 3.91 -4.27 -5.31
C ASP A 39 3.00 -4.41 -4.08
N ASN A 40 3.56 -4.21 -2.87
CA ASN A 40 2.79 -4.23 -1.63
C ASN A 40 1.79 -3.06 -1.53
N MET A 41 2.19 -1.86 -1.98
CA MET A 41 1.32 -0.68 -2.03
C MET A 41 0.22 -0.81 -3.08
N ASP A 42 0.51 -1.36 -4.28
CA ASP A 42 -0.50 -1.64 -5.32
C ASP A 42 -1.61 -2.54 -4.77
N LYS A 43 -1.22 -3.67 -4.16
CA LYS A 43 -2.16 -4.62 -3.54
C LYS A 43 -2.94 -4.01 -2.37
N LEU A 44 -2.30 -3.20 -1.53
CA LEU A 44 -2.99 -2.50 -0.44
C LEU A 44 -4.03 -1.53 -0.99
N PHE A 45 -3.67 -0.74 -2.00
CA PHE A 45 -4.58 0.20 -2.65
C PHE A 45 -5.75 -0.53 -3.31
N ASP A 46 -5.49 -1.66 -3.97
CA ASP A 46 -6.53 -2.49 -4.57
C ASP A 46 -7.53 -3.02 -3.53
N ILE A 47 -7.05 -3.48 -2.36
CA ILE A 47 -7.91 -3.92 -1.24
C ILE A 47 -8.75 -2.76 -0.72
N LEU A 48 -8.18 -1.55 -0.60
CA LEU A 48 -8.85 -0.37 -0.05
C LEU A 48 -9.72 0.37 -1.06
N ASN A 49 -9.69 -0.05 -2.32
CA ASN A 49 -10.49 0.51 -3.41
C ASN A 49 -11.16 -0.60 -4.25
N SER A 50 -11.59 -1.67 -3.58
CA SER A 50 -12.20 -2.85 -4.20
C SER A 50 -13.62 -2.58 -4.70
N LYS A 51 -14.00 -3.28 -5.78
CA LYS A 51 -15.30 -3.14 -6.48
C LYS A 51 -15.78 -4.48 -7.05
N PRO A 52 -17.09 -4.69 -7.29
CA PRO A 52 -17.63 -5.98 -7.76
C PRO A 52 -17.11 -6.43 -9.12
N LYS A 53 -16.82 -5.48 -10.03
CA LYS A 53 -16.19 -5.74 -11.32
C LYS A 53 -14.70 -5.43 -11.22
N ALA A 54 -13.92 -6.40 -10.75
CA ALA A 54 -12.46 -6.28 -10.74
C ALA A 54 -11.90 -6.55 -12.13
N ASP A 55 -10.93 -5.75 -12.55
CA ASP A 55 -10.28 -5.83 -13.87
C ASP A 55 -9.24 -6.98 -13.93
N GLY A 56 -9.60 -8.15 -13.38
CA GLY A 56 -8.74 -9.35 -13.32
C GLY A 56 -7.75 -9.39 -12.15
N LYS A 57 -7.68 -8.35 -11.32
CA LYS A 57 -6.82 -8.33 -10.12
C LYS A 57 -7.51 -8.94 -8.90
N GLU A 58 -6.91 -9.98 -8.32
CA GLU A 58 -7.46 -10.70 -7.15
C GLU A 58 -7.66 -9.78 -5.92
N PHE A 59 -6.70 -8.89 -5.64
CA PHE A 59 -6.79 -7.98 -4.50
C PHE A 59 -7.80 -6.84 -4.69
N ASN A 60 -8.28 -6.61 -5.91
CA ASN A 60 -9.31 -5.61 -6.21
C ASN A 60 -10.73 -6.16 -6.12
N LEU A 61 -10.89 -7.48 -5.93
CA LEU A 61 -12.18 -8.09 -5.63
C LEU A 61 -12.72 -7.56 -4.30
N PRO A 62 -14.06 -7.51 -4.13
CA PRO A 62 -14.67 -7.03 -2.89
C PRO A 62 -14.07 -7.68 -1.65
N PHE A 63 -13.89 -6.88 -0.61
CA PHE A 63 -13.31 -7.32 0.64
C PHE A 63 -14.20 -8.37 1.30
N LYS A 64 -13.61 -9.53 1.57
CA LYS A 64 -14.25 -10.68 2.26
C LYS A 64 -13.42 -11.14 3.46
N ASN A 65 -12.38 -10.39 3.80
CA ASN A 65 -11.36 -10.77 4.78
C ASN A 65 -10.82 -12.20 4.59
N ASN A 66 -10.69 -12.63 3.33
CA ASN A 66 -10.14 -13.95 3.02
C ASN A 66 -8.66 -14.02 3.45
N PRO A 67 -8.07 -15.23 3.59
CA PRO A 67 -6.70 -15.37 4.08
C PRO A 67 -5.67 -14.53 3.32
N LYS A 68 -5.79 -14.39 2.00
CA LYS A 68 -4.86 -13.59 1.19
C LYS A 68 -4.99 -12.09 1.51
N GLN A 69 -6.20 -11.55 1.53
CA GLN A 69 -6.46 -10.16 1.89
C GLN A 69 -6.00 -9.86 3.32
N LYS A 70 -6.38 -10.70 4.29
CA LYS A 70 -6.03 -10.55 5.70
C LYS A 70 -4.51 -10.59 5.91
N ASN A 71 -3.83 -11.59 5.33
CA ASN A 71 -2.38 -11.72 5.45
C ASN A 71 -1.66 -10.50 4.84
N HIS A 72 -2.13 -10.00 3.69
CA HIS A 72 -1.57 -8.79 3.08
C HIS A 72 -1.74 -7.56 3.97
N LEU A 73 -2.91 -7.36 4.58
CA LEU A 73 -3.15 -6.28 5.53
C LEU A 73 -2.23 -6.37 6.76
N ILE A 74 -1.99 -7.58 7.29
CA ILE A 74 -1.06 -7.81 8.40
C ILE A 74 0.38 -7.48 7.99
N ILE A 75 0.81 -7.88 6.80
CA ILE A 75 2.12 -7.53 6.23
C ILE A 75 2.27 -6.01 6.17
N MET A 76 1.26 -5.29 5.66
CA MET A 76 1.30 -3.83 5.57
C MET A 76 1.32 -3.16 6.94
N LEU A 77 0.59 -3.66 7.93
CA LEU A 77 0.70 -3.18 9.32
C LEU A 77 2.12 -3.32 9.84
N ASN A 78 2.78 -4.46 9.59
CA ASN A 78 4.16 -4.67 10.00
C ASN A 78 5.14 -3.73 9.27
N ILE A 79 4.95 -3.51 7.96
CA ILE A 79 5.74 -2.56 7.18
C ILE A 79 5.60 -1.15 7.78
N PHE A 80 4.38 -0.65 7.97
CA PHE A 80 4.16 0.70 8.51
C PHE A 80 4.63 0.86 9.96
N LYS A 81 4.49 -0.18 10.79
CA LYS A 81 5.01 -0.18 12.16
C LYS A 81 6.52 0.03 12.18
N ASN A 82 7.26 -0.64 11.29
CA ASN A 82 8.72 -0.61 11.26
C ASN A 82 9.32 0.43 10.30
N MET A 83 8.49 1.10 9.50
CA MET A 83 8.93 2.14 8.56
C MET A 83 9.57 3.32 9.29
N ARG A 84 10.66 3.85 8.73
CA ARG A 84 11.30 5.10 9.13
C ARG A 84 11.16 6.12 8.01
N VAL A 85 11.08 7.40 8.34
CA VAL A 85 11.07 8.46 7.32
C VAL A 85 12.31 9.29 7.54
N ILE A 86 13.22 9.25 6.57
CA ILE A 86 14.52 9.92 6.70
C ILE A 86 14.47 11.24 5.94
N GLU A 87 14.72 12.34 6.67
CA GLU A 87 14.97 13.66 6.09
C GLU A 87 16.50 13.86 6.02
N THR A 88 17.02 14.06 4.82
CA THR A 88 18.44 14.37 4.60
C THR A 88 18.64 15.88 4.61
N LYS A 89 19.48 16.37 5.53
CA LYS A 89 19.83 17.80 5.63
C LYS A 89 21.30 17.99 5.35
N SER A 90 21.60 18.95 4.49
CA SER A 90 22.97 19.40 4.24
C SER A 90 23.16 20.78 4.84
N VAL A 91 24.05 20.91 5.83
CA VAL A 91 24.40 22.19 6.45
C VAL A 91 25.92 22.32 6.44
N ASN A 92 26.44 23.41 5.85
CA ASN A 92 27.88 23.66 5.71
C ASN A 92 28.67 22.48 5.10
N GLY A 93 28.08 21.79 4.12
CA GLY A 93 28.70 20.62 3.46
C GLY A 93 28.59 19.31 4.25
N ILE A 94 28.07 19.31 5.47
CA ILE A 94 27.84 18.10 6.27
C ILE A 94 26.44 17.58 6.00
N THR A 95 26.35 16.34 5.52
CA THR A 95 25.08 15.63 5.29
C THR A 95 24.68 14.86 6.55
N THR A 96 23.47 15.09 7.04
CA THR A 96 22.89 14.40 8.20
C THR A 96 21.55 13.78 7.82
N ASN A 97 21.29 12.58 8.32
CA ASN A 97 20.04 11.86 8.12
C ASN A 97 19.26 11.84 9.44
N VAL A 98 18.09 12.46 9.46
CA VAL A 98 17.24 12.56 10.65
C VAL A 98 15.97 11.75 10.44
N ASP A 99 15.62 10.89 11.40
CA ASP A 99 14.33 10.20 11.37
C ASP A 99 13.22 11.16 11.81
N VAL A 100 12.33 11.49 10.88
CA VAL A 100 11.21 12.42 11.06
C VAL A 100 9.86 11.69 11.09
N LYS A 101 9.83 10.37 11.24
CA LYS A 101 8.59 9.56 11.27
C LYS A 101 7.49 10.17 12.16
N GLN A 102 7.84 10.66 13.35
CA GLN A 102 6.88 11.22 14.31
C GLN A 102 6.14 12.45 13.78
N ARG A 103 6.71 13.17 12.81
CA ARG A 103 6.08 14.34 12.15
C ARG A 103 5.12 13.91 11.04
N ILE A 104 5.24 12.69 10.53
CA ILE A 104 4.49 12.17 9.39
C ILE A 104 3.24 11.43 9.89
N LYS A 105 2.10 12.13 9.88
CA LYS A 105 0.80 11.57 10.29
C LYS A 105 0.30 10.45 9.37
N LEU A 106 0.74 10.42 8.12
CA LEU A 106 0.31 9.45 7.10
C LEU A 106 0.51 7.98 7.54
N ILE A 107 1.63 7.67 8.18
CA ILE A 107 1.95 6.29 8.61
C ILE A 107 0.96 5.81 9.68
N ASN A 108 0.56 6.70 10.59
CA ASN A 108 -0.49 6.39 11.56
C ASN A 108 -1.85 6.26 10.87
N GLY A 109 -2.14 7.12 9.89
CA GLY A 109 -3.35 7.05 9.08
C GLY A 109 -3.54 5.69 8.41
N TRP A 110 -2.51 5.18 7.73
CA TRP A 110 -2.56 3.84 7.13
C TRP A 110 -2.83 2.72 8.14
N GLN A 111 -2.17 2.76 9.30
CA GLN A 111 -2.40 1.77 10.35
C GLN A 111 -3.83 1.82 10.89
N ILE A 112 -4.38 3.02 11.10
CA ILE A 112 -5.76 3.21 11.51
C ILE A 112 -6.70 2.65 10.44
N THR A 113 -6.55 3.05 9.18
CA THR A 113 -7.39 2.56 8.06
C THR A 113 -7.42 1.04 7.99
N ILE A 114 -6.26 0.38 8.08
CA ILE A 114 -6.20 -1.09 8.03
C ILE A 114 -6.90 -1.72 9.23
N LYS A 115 -6.63 -1.24 10.46
CA LYS A 115 -7.27 -1.77 11.67
C LYS A 115 -8.77 -1.53 11.66
N SER A 116 -9.22 -0.35 11.23
CA SER A 116 -10.63 -0.01 11.11
C SER A 116 -11.35 -0.87 10.07
N LEU A 117 -10.73 -1.18 8.93
CA LEU A 117 -11.32 -2.11 7.95
C LEU A 117 -11.49 -3.52 8.55
N LEU A 118 -10.48 -4.02 9.26
CA LEU A 118 -10.55 -5.33 9.92
C LEU A 118 -11.65 -5.36 11.00
N GLN A 119 -11.69 -4.36 11.86
CA GLN A 119 -12.72 -4.25 12.90
C GLN A 119 -14.13 -4.12 12.29
N LEU A 120 -14.29 -3.23 11.30
CA LEU A 120 -15.55 -3.04 10.61
C LEU A 120 -16.05 -4.35 10.01
N TRP A 121 -15.17 -5.15 9.41
CA TRP A 121 -15.52 -6.45 8.90
C TRP A 121 -16.01 -7.39 9.99
N ASP A 122 -15.29 -7.47 11.11
CA ASP A 122 -15.68 -8.32 12.23
C ASP A 122 -17.07 -7.94 12.79
N ASP A 123 -17.42 -6.65 12.74
CA ASP A 123 -18.71 -6.11 13.19
C ASP A 123 -19.86 -6.39 12.21
N ILE A 124 -19.61 -6.37 10.89
CA ILE A 124 -20.67 -6.44 9.86
C ILE A 124 -20.78 -7.80 9.16
N GLN A 125 -19.81 -8.70 9.33
CA GLN A 125 -19.75 -9.94 8.56
C GLN A 125 -20.99 -10.82 8.76
N LYS A 126 -21.54 -11.28 7.64
CA LYS A 126 -22.66 -12.23 7.55
C LYS A 126 -22.37 -13.24 6.44
N PRO A 127 -23.00 -14.43 6.45
CA PRO A 127 -22.87 -15.38 5.36
C PRO A 127 -23.11 -14.72 4.00
N GLN A 128 -22.23 -15.00 3.03
CA GLN A 128 -22.27 -14.46 1.65
C GLN A 128 -22.10 -12.93 1.51
N TYR A 129 -21.83 -12.21 2.60
CA TYR A 129 -21.59 -10.77 2.57
C TYR A 129 -20.22 -10.44 1.96
N PHE A 130 -20.11 -9.29 1.32
CA PHE A 130 -18.86 -8.70 0.86
C PHE A 130 -18.92 -7.18 1.00
N LEU A 131 -17.75 -6.56 1.19
CA LEU A 131 -17.63 -5.13 1.38
C LEU A 131 -16.90 -4.50 0.19
N CYS A 132 -17.54 -3.55 -0.48
CA CYS A 132 -16.90 -2.76 -1.53
C CYS A 132 -16.19 -1.56 -0.89
N THR A 133 -14.87 -1.68 -0.70
CA THR A 133 -14.09 -0.67 0.03
C THR A 133 -13.94 0.65 -0.72
N ASN A 134 -14.20 0.68 -2.03
CA ASN A 134 -14.34 1.94 -2.78
C ASN A 134 -15.51 2.82 -2.31
N ARG A 135 -16.41 2.31 -1.46
CA ARG A 135 -17.48 3.06 -0.80
C ARG A 135 -17.09 3.63 0.56
N LEU A 136 -15.85 3.39 1.01
CA LEU A 136 -15.31 3.85 2.29
C LEU A 136 -14.34 5.03 2.14
N ASN A 137 -14.29 5.63 0.96
CA ASN A 137 -13.48 6.80 0.66
C ASN A 137 -14.37 8.02 0.37
N GLN A 138 -13.74 9.18 0.26
CA GLN A 138 -14.40 10.47 0.02
C GLN A 138 -14.43 10.84 -1.47
N ASP A 139 -14.16 9.91 -2.40
CA ASP A 139 -14.07 10.23 -3.83
C ASP A 139 -15.41 10.66 -4.43
N CYS A 140 -16.53 10.36 -3.76
CA CYS A 140 -17.87 10.73 -4.19
C CYS A 140 -18.42 12.02 -3.55
N LEU A 141 -17.62 12.72 -2.73
CA LEU A 141 -17.95 14.04 -2.16
C LEU A 141 -17.43 15.16 -3.07
#